data_AF-A0AAW4PWJ5-F1
#
_entry.id   AF-A0AAW4PWJ5-F1
#
_cell.length_a   1.000
_cell.length_b   1.000
_cell.length_c   1.000
_cell.angle_alpha   90.00
_cell.angle_beta   90.00
_cell.angle_gamma   90.00
#
_symmetry.space_group_name_H-M   'P 1'
#
loop_
_entity.id
_entity.type
_entity.pdbx_description
1 polymer ?
#
loop_
_entity_poly.entity_id
_entity_poly.type
_entity_poly.pdbx_seq_one_letter_code
_entity_poly.pdbx_strand_id
1 'polypeptide(L)'
;MQLDQTESWMSEGRFWLAGGACVAAVATLGSLWFSLGLGLVPCTLCWYQRILMYPLVVVLGVAALESHNTVWRTVVPLSVVGVLIAGYHSVLQATTASCTFAGPCAVVQWQAPVLGLTIPNLSLIAFVLVTITVLAGSNLVEPEHQP
;
A
#
# COMPACT_ATOMS: atom_id res chain seq x y z
N MET A 1 31.49 -18.04 9.38
CA MET A 1 30.53 -17.33 10.27
C MET A 1 30.04 -16.03 9.66
N GLN A 2 30.88 -15.20 9.02
CA GLN A 2 30.41 -13.99 8.30
C GLN A 2 29.51 -14.26 7.09
N LEU A 3 29.69 -15.37 6.35
CA LEU A 3 28.86 -15.70 5.19
C LEU A 3 27.42 -16.14 5.58
N ASP A 4 27.28 -16.95 6.62
CA ASP A 4 25.99 -17.36 7.19
C ASP A 4 25.17 -16.15 7.71
N GLN A 5 25.87 -15.20 8.34
CA GLN A 5 25.26 -13.95 8.75
C GLN A 5 24.80 -13.13 7.53
N THR A 6 25.58 -12.99 6.47
CA THR A 6 25.12 -12.22 5.29
C THR A 6 23.94 -12.87 4.57
N GLU A 7 23.90 -14.20 4.47
CA GLU A 7 22.79 -14.90 3.79
C GLU A 7 21.47 -14.80 4.56
N SER A 8 21.50 -14.92 5.89
CA SER A 8 20.31 -14.76 6.74
C SER A 8 19.74 -13.34 6.71
N TRP A 9 20.58 -12.31 6.72
CA TRP A 9 20.14 -10.92 6.64
C TRP A 9 19.54 -10.57 5.27
N MET A 10 20.09 -11.13 4.18
CA MET A 10 19.52 -10.98 2.85
C MET A 10 18.19 -11.73 2.68
N SER A 11 18.03 -12.91 3.28
CA SER A 11 16.76 -13.65 3.24
C SER A 11 15.66 -12.92 4.01
N GLU A 12 16.00 -12.30 5.14
CA GLU A 12 15.07 -11.53 5.97
C GLU A 12 14.56 -10.29 5.20
N GLY A 13 15.47 -9.50 4.62
CA GLY A 13 15.10 -8.31 3.85
C GLY A 13 14.25 -8.63 2.62
N ARG A 14 14.60 -9.69 1.88
CA ARG A 14 13.81 -10.18 0.73
C ARG A 14 12.43 -10.65 1.16
N PHE A 15 12.30 -11.31 2.32
CA PHE A 15 11.02 -11.73 2.86
C PHE A 15 10.10 -10.54 3.15
N TRP A 16 10.62 -9.48 3.77
CA TRP A 16 9.84 -8.26 4.03
C TRP A 16 9.40 -7.57 2.74
N LEU A 17 10.29 -7.41 1.76
CA LEU A 17 9.98 -6.80 0.46
C LEU A 17 8.96 -7.64 -0.34
N ALA A 18 9.11 -8.97 -0.33
CA ALA A 18 8.15 -9.88 -0.95
C ALA A 18 6.77 -9.79 -0.26
N GLY A 19 6.74 -9.68 1.07
CA GLY A 19 5.51 -9.42 1.83
C GLY A 19 4.82 -8.12 1.39
N GLY A 20 5.58 -7.04 1.25
CA GLY A 20 5.08 -5.76 0.74
C GLY A 20 4.53 -5.86 -0.69
N ALA A 21 5.23 -6.56 -1.59
CA ALA A 21 4.78 -6.81 -2.96
C ALA A 21 3.46 -7.61 -3.00
N CYS A 22 3.34 -8.64 -2.16
CA CYS A 22 2.11 -9.42 -2.03
C CYS A 22 0.93 -8.56 -1.57
N VAL A 23 1.13 -7.70 -0.55
CA VAL A 23 0.09 -6.78 -0.08
C VAL A 23 -0.35 -5.83 -1.19
N ALA A 24 0.60 -5.20 -1.89
CA ALA A 24 0.31 -4.30 -3.00
C ALA A 24 -0.43 -5.00 -4.15
N ALA A 25 -0.05 -6.25 -4.47
CA ALA A 25 -0.69 -7.06 -5.49
C ALA A 25 -2.14 -7.41 -5.12
N VAL A 26 -2.37 -7.88 -3.89
CA VAL A 26 -3.72 -8.18 -3.39
C VAL A 26 -4.59 -6.92 -3.36
N ALA A 27 -4.06 -5.78 -2.94
CA ALA A 27 -4.78 -4.51 -2.96
C ALA A 27 -5.16 -4.08 -4.39
N THR A 28 -4.24 -4.25 -5.35
CA THR A 28 -4.46 -3.93 -6.76
C THR A 28 -5.50 -4.86 -7.40
N LEU A 29 -5.40 -6.17 -7.16
CA LEU A 29 -6.37 -7.16 -7.62
C LEU A 29 -7.74 -6.93 -7.01
N GLY A 30 -7.82 -6.63 -5.71
CA GLY A 30 -9.07 -6.27 -5.05
C GLY A 30 -9.71 -5.03 -5.68
N SER A 31 -8.92 -3.98 -5.93
CA SER A 31 -9.40 -2.78 -6.63
C SER A 31 -9.93 -3.08 -8.04
N LEU A 32 -9.25 -3.95 -8.80
CA LEU A 32 -9.72 -4.38 -10.12
C LEU A 32 -10.98 -5.24 -10.03
N TRP A 33 -11.08 -6.14 -9.05
CA TRP A 33 -12.25 -6.98 -8.84
C TRP A 33 -13.50 -6.15 -8.53
N PHE A 34 -13.38 -5.10 -7.72
CA PHE A 34 -14.51 -4.21 -7.47
C PHE A 34 -14.99 -3.49 -8.73
N SER A 35 -14.08 -3.14 -9.64
CA SER A 35 -14.43 -2.42 -10.87
C SER A 35 -14.94 -3.35 -11.98
N LEU A 36 -14.32 -4.51 -12.18
CA LEU A 36 -14.65 -5.46 -13.26
C LEU A 36 -15.67 -6.52 -12.83
N GLY A 37 -15.58 -7.01 -11.59
CA GLY A 37 -16.45 -8.06 -11.08
C GLY A 37 -17.79 -7.52 -10.56
N LEU A 38 -17.76 -6.45 -9.77
CA LEU A 38 -18.98 -5.84 -9.21
C LEU A 38 -19.50 -4.64 -10.04
N GLY A 39 -18.76 -4.19 -11.06
CA GLY A 39 -19.15 -3.05 -11.90
C GLY A 39 -19.15 -1.71 -11.17
N LEU A 40 -18.44 -1.59 -10.04
CA LEU A 40 -18.39 -0.34 -9.27
C LEU A 40 -17.51 0.69 -9.99
N VAL A 41 -18.10 1.83 -10.34
CA VAL A 41 -17.38 2.93 -10.98
C VAL A 41 -16.55 3.66 -9.92
N PRO A 42 -15.21 3.70 -10.04
CA PRO A 42 -14.38 4.37 -9.06
C PRO A 42 -14.62 5.88 -9.06
N CYS A 43 -14.70 6.47 -7.88
CA CYS A 43 -14.70 7.92 -7.72
C CYS A 43 -13.30 8.50 -8.00
N THR A 44 -13.19 9.83 -8.13
CA THR A 44 -11.92 10.51 -8.42
C THR A 44 -10.86 10.26 -7.35
N LEU A 45 -11.24 10.23 -6.06
CA LEU A 45 -10.32 9.90 -4.96
C LEU A 45 -9.81 8.45 -5.03
N CYS A 46 -10.69 7.48 -5.30
CA CYS A 46 -10.30 6.10 -5.53
C CYS A 46 -9.35 5.97 -6.73
N TRP A 47 -9.55 6.78 -7.77
CA TRP A 47 -8.68 6.79 -8.94
C TRP A 47 -7.27 7.26 -8.56
N TYR A 48 -7.13 8.31 -7.75
CA TYR A 48 -5.82 8.72 -7.22
C TYR A 48 -5.16 7.63 -6.36
N GLN A 49 -5.92 6.94 -5.51
CA GLN A 49 -5.40 5.81 -4.72
C GLN A 49 -4.86 4.68 -5.62
N ARG A 50 -5.54 4.37 -6.74
CA ARG A 50 -5.08 3.37 -7.72
C ARG A 50 -3.77 3.77 -8.39
N ILE A 51 -3.62 5.02 -8.79
CA ILE A 51 -2.38 5.53 -9.44
C ILE A 51 -1.19 5.42 -8.49
N LEU A 52 -1.41 5.62 -7.19
CA LEU A 52 -0.35 5.50 -6.20
C LEU A 52 -0.05 4.03 -5.88
N MET A 53 -1.05 3.14 -5.86
CA MET A 53 -0.86 1.73 -5.51
C MET A 53 -0.27 0.88 -6.63
N TYR A 54 -0.68 1.09 -7.89
CA TYR A 54 -0.30 0.21 -8.99
C TYR A 54 1.21 0.19 -9.28
N PRO A 55 1.92 1.33 -9.30
CA PRO A 55 3.36 1.35 -9.46
C PRO A 55 4.10 0.65 -8.32
N LEU A 56 3.55 0.68 -7.09
CA LEU A 56 4.16 0.03 -5.93
C LEU A 56 4.26 -1.50 -6.11
N VAL A 57 3.31 -2.12 -6.81
CA VAL A 57 3.37 -3.57 -7.13
C VAL A 57 4.63 -3.88 -7.94
N VAL A 58 4.90 -3.07 -8.97
CA VAL A 58 6.05 -3.27 -9.87
C VAL A 58 7.35 -2.96 -9.13
N VAL A 59 7.40 -1.83 -8.43
CA VAL A 59 8.60 -1.38 -7.72
C VAL A 59 8.99 -2.38 -6.61
N LEU A 60 8.03 -2.85 -5.82
CA LEU A 60 8.28 -3.84 -4.77
C LEU A 60 8.57 -5.23 -5.33
N GLY A 61 7.91 -5.61 -6.42
CA GLY A 61 8.17 -6.87 -7.11
C GLY A 61 9.60 -6.96 -7.62
N VAL A 62 10.09 -5.89 -8.27
CA VAL A 62 11.48 -5.80 -8.72
C VAL A 62 12.45 -5.77 -7.53
N ALA A 63 12.16 -4.97 -6.51
CA ALA A 63 13.02 -4.88 -5.33
C ALA A 63 13.14 -6.21 -4.56
N ALA A 64 12.09 -7.05 -4.55
CA ALA A 64 12.13 -8.38 -3.95
C ALA A 64 13.02 -9.37 -4.74
N LEU A 65 13.14 -9.19 -6.07
CA LEU A 65 13.99 -10.00 -6.93
C LEU A 65 15.46 -9.55 -6.89
N GLU A 66 15.70 -8.24 -6.96
CA GLU A 66 17.03 -7.66 -7.07
C GLU A 66 17.66 -7.28 -5.72
N SER A 67 16.93 -7.41 -4.60
CA SER A 67 17.38 -7.06 -3.24
C SER A 67 17.88 -5.61 -3.10
N HIS A 68 17.24 -4.69 -3.82
CA HIS A 68 17.60 -3.27 -3.78
C HIS A 68 17.07 -2.59 -2.51
N ASN A 69 17.95 -2.43 -1.52
CA ASN A 69 17.61 -1.79 -0.25
C ASN A 69 17.33 -0.28 -0.35
N THR A 70 17.64 0.39 -1.45
CA THR A 70 17.36 1.81 -1.67
C THR A 70 15.93 2.11 -2.13
N VAL A 71 15.09 1.07 -2.31
CA VAL A 71 13.71 1.21 -2.81
C VAL A 71 12.82 2.07 -1.90
N TRP A 72 13.14 2.17 -0.61
CA TRP A 72 12.38 2.96 0.36
C TRP A 72 12.27 4.44 -0.03
N ARG A 73 13.30 5.00 -0.69
CA ARG A 73 13.31 6.40 -1.14
C ARG A 73 12.20 6.70 -2.15
N THR A 74 11.79 5.69 -2.91
CA THR A 74 10.74 5.81 -3.92
C THR A 74 9.38 5.39 -3.37
N VAL A 75 9.33 4.32 -2.56
CA VAL A 75 8.06 3.77 -2.07
C VAL A 75 7.45 4.61 -0.95
N VAL A 76 8.25 5.06 0.02
CA VAL A 76 7.76 5.83 1.17
C VAL A 76 7.03 7.12 0.77
N PRO A 77 7.54 8.00 -0.12
CA PRO A 77 6.79 9.20 -0.49
C PRO A 77 5.47 8.85 -1.20
N LEU A 78 5.46 7.83 -2.05
CA LEU A 78 4.24 7.37 -2.73
C LEU A 78 3.21 6.82 -1.74
N SER A 79 3.64 5.98 -0.80
CA SER A 79 2.76 5.37 0.18
C SER A 79 2.22 6.39 1.18
N VAL A 80 3.03 7.37 1.61
CA VAL A 80 2.60 8.45 2.51
C VAL A 80 1.51 9.30 1.85
N VAL A 81 1.68 9.69 0.58
CA VAL A 81 0.62 10.40 -0.16
C VAL A 81 -0.63 9.52 -0.27
N GLY A 82 -0.47 8.22 -0.51
CA GLY A 82 -1.58 7.25 -0.51
C GLY A 82 -2.34 7.20 0.81
N VAL A 83 -1.62 7.17 1.94
CA VAL A 83 -2.18 7.21 3.30
C VAL A 83 -2.98 8.48 3.53
N LEU A 84 -2.46 9.65 3.14
CA LEU A 84 -3.15 10.93 3.31
C LEU A 84 -4.46 10.97 2.52
N ILE A 85 -4.45 10.54 1.26
CA ILE A 85 -5.65 10.51 0.40
C ILE A 85 -6.66 9.48 0.93
N ALA A 86 -6.20 8.30 1.35
CA ALA A 86 -7.08 7.26 1.91
C ALA A 86 -7.69 7.66 3.25
N GLY A 87 -6.92 8.32 4.13
CA GLY A 87 -7.40 8.86 5.39
C GLY A 87 -8.43 9.96 5.17
N TYR A 88 -8.17 10.90 4.26
CA TYR A 88 -9.14 11.92 3.89
C TYR A 88 -10.44 11.30 3.33
N HIS A 89 -10.34 10.29 2.46
CA HIS A 89 -11.51 9.61 1.90
C HIS A 89 -12.32 8.87 2.98
N SER A 90 -11.64 8.23 3.94
CA SER A 90 -12.26 7.57 5.08
C SER A 90 -13.06 8.55 5.94
N VAL A 91 -12.44 9.68 6.31
CA VAL A 91 -13.10 10.74 7.09
C VAL A 91 -14.27 11.33 6.31
N LEU A 92 -14.13 11.54 5.00
CA LEU A 92 -15.22 12.00 4.15
C LEU A 92 -16.41 11.05 4.28
N GLN A 93 -16.23 9.76 4.01
CA GLN A 93 -17.30 8.76 4.10
C GLN A 93 -17.92 8.65 5.51
N ALA A 94 -17.14 8.83 6.57
CA ALA A 94 -17.63 8.79 7.95
C ALA A 94 -18.46 10.03 8.34
N THR A 95 -18.15 11.19 7.74
CA THR A 95 -18.78 12.48 8.10
C THR A 95 -19.93 12.85 7.17
N THR A 96 -19.98 12.29 5.96
CA THR A 96 -20.99 12.63 4.96
C THR A 96 -22.09 11.58 4.90
N ALA A 97 -23.07 11.69 5.79
CA ALA A 97 -24.31 10.93 5.71
C ALA A 97 -25.29 11.61 4.73
N SER A 98 -25.34 11.10 3.50
CA SER A 98 -26.53 11.09 2.63
C SER A 98 -26.95 12.36 1.87
N CYS A 99 -26.46 13.57 2.16
CA CYS A 99 -26.73 14.76 1.31
C CYS A 99 -25.57 15.76 1.32
N THR A 100 -24.60 15.60 0.42
CA THR A 100 -23.49 16.54 0.31
C THR A 100 -23.11 16.81 -1.15
N PHE A 101 -22.60 18.01 -1.42
CA PHE A 101 -22.00 18.38 -2.71
C PHE A 101 -20.65 17.68 -2.98
N ALA A 102 -20.17 16.82 -2.07
CA ALA A 102 -18.90 16.10 -2.22
C ALA A 102 -18.95 14.97 -3.27
N GLY A 103 -20.08 14.77 -3.93
CA GLY A 103 -20.22 13.90 -5.09
C GLY A 103 -20.04 12.40 -4.77
N PRO A 104 -19.74 11.56 -5.78
CA PRO A 104 -19.70 10.10 -5.63
C PRO A 104 -18.57 9.58 -4.72
N CYS A 105 -17.67 10.43 -4.20
CA CYS A 105 -16.64 10.04 -3.23
C CYS A 105 -17.20 9.91 -1.80
N ALA A 106 -18.24 10.67 -1.46
CA ALA A 106 -18.83 10.66 -0.13
C ALA A 106 -19.70 9.43 0.17
N VAL A 107 -20.16 8.75 -0.89
CA VAL A 107 -21.05 7.59 -0.75
C VAL A 107 -20.26 6.31 -0.54
N VAL A 108 -20.66 5.53 0.48
CA VAL A 108 -20.10 4.19 0.72
C VAL A 108 -20.73 3.23 -0.30
N GLN A 109 -19.99 2.94 -1.37
CA GLN A 109 -20.46 2.02 -2.41
C GLN A 109 -20.34 0.55 -2.02
N TRP A 110 -19.38 0.23 -1.16
CA TRP A 110 -19.15 -1.13 -0.70
C TRP A 110 -18.49 -1.13 0.68
N GLN A 111 -18.90 -2.10 1.48
CA GLN A 111 -18.38 -2.36 2.81
C GLN A 111 -18.12 -3.86 2.96
N ALA A 112 -17.00 -4.22 3.58
CA ALA A 112 -16.64 -5.59 3.83
C ALA A 112 -17.66 -6.23 4.80
N PRO A 113 -18.38 -7.30 4.40
CA PRO A 113 -19.46 -7.85 5.21
C PRO A 113 -19.01 -8.39 6.58
N VAL A 114 -17.74 -8.79 6.68
CA VAL A 114 -17.17 -9.40 7.89
C VAL A 114 -16.54 -8.37 8.83
N LEU A 115 -15.91 -7.33 8.28
CA LEU A 115 -15.10 -6.37 9.04
C LEU A 115 -15.73 -4.97 9.11
N GLY A 116 -16.81 -4.71 8.37
CA GLY A 116 -17.41 -3.37 8.25
C GLY A 116 -16.50 -2.33 7.61
N LEU A 117 -15.37 -2.73 7.03
CA LEU A 117 -14.38 -1.82 6.44
C LEU A 117 -14.83 -1.37 5.05
N THR A 118 -14.79 -0.05 4.82
CA THR A 118 -15.05 0.53 3.50
C THR A 118 -13.85 0.37 2.58
N ILE A 119 -14.06 0.56 1.27
CA ILE A 119 -12.99 0.52 0.25
C ILE A 119 -11.78 1.41 0.63
N PRO A 120 -11.94 2.69 1.03
CA PRO A 120 -10.79 3.51 1.40
C PRO A 120 -10.08 3.01 2.67
N ASN A 121 -10.79 2.44 3.64
CA ASN A 121 -10.15 1.86 4.83
C ASN A 121 -9.25 0.67 4.47
N LEU A 122 -9.68 -0.18 3.54
CA LEU A 122 -8.84 -1.27 3.04
C LEU A 122 -7.59 -0.74 2.33
N SER A 123 -7.73 0.31 1.52
CA SER A 123 -6.58 0.94 0.86
C SER A 123 -5.61 1.59 1.86
N LEU A 124 -6.13 2.19 2.93
CA LEU A 124 -5.35 2.80 3.99
C LEU A 124 -4.47 1.76 4.69
N ILE A 125 -5.07 0.62 5.07
CA ILE A 125 -4.35 -0.51 5.68
C ILE A 125 -3.27 -1.01 4.72
N ALA A 126 -3.58 -1.16 3.43
CA ALA A 126 -2.60 -1.61 2.44
C ALA A 126 -1.40 -0.65 2.32
N PHE A 127 -1.62 0.66 2.23
CA PHE A 127 -0.51 1.63 2.16
C PHE A 127 0.34 1.66 3.44
N VAL A 128 -0.30 1.52 4.62
CA VAL A 128 0.42 1.43 5.89
C VAL A 128 1.26 0.16 5.94
N LEU A 129 0.70 -1.00 5.58
CA LEU A 129 1.42 -2.27 5.53
C LEU A 129 2.58 -2.23 4.54
N VAL A 130 2.38 -1.66 3.35
CA VAL A 130 3.47 -1.45 2.37
C VAL A 130 4.57 -0.58 2.96
N THR A 131 4.22 0.51 3.66
CA THR A 131 5.22 1.38 4.30
C THR A 131 6.00 0.62 5.37
N ILE A 132 5.32 -0.16 6.23
CA ILE A 132 5.96 -0.94 7.30
C ILE A 132 6.88 -2.01 6.72
N THR A 133 6.41 -2.78 5.74
CA THR A 133 7.19 -3.87 5.12
C THR A 133 8.41 -3.34 4.39
N VAL A 134 8.29 -2.19 3.73
CA VAL A 134 9.43 -1.53 3.08
C VAL A 134 10.40 -1.01 4.11
N LEU A 135 9.94 -0.32 5.16
CA LEU A 135 10.83 0.16 6.21
C LEU A 135 11.55 -1.00 6.92
N ALA A 136 10.83 -2.10 7.20
CA ALA A 136 11.38 -3.31 7.78
C ALA A 136 12.42 -3.98 6.87
N GLY A 137 12.13 -4.11 5.57
CA GLY A 137 13.07 -4.64 4.58
C GLY A 137 14.23 -3.70 4.27
N SER A 138 14.03 -2.39 4.43
CA SER A 138 15.04 -1.36 4.24
C SER A 138 15.81 -1.02 5.51
N ASN A 139 15.55 -1.65 6.66
CA ASN A 139 16.29 -1.48 7.93
C ASN A 139 17.74 -2.02 7.89
N LEU A 140 18.35 -2.06 6.70
CA LEU A 140 19.75 -1.68 6.52
C LEU A 140 19.83 -0.20 6.07
N VAL A 141 19.09 0.71 6.73
CA VAL A 141 19.49 2.12 6.78
C VAL A 141 20.87 2.06 7.40
N GLU A 142 21.92 2.27 6.58
CA GLU A 142 23.34 2.11 6.88
C GLU A 142 23.65 1.84 8.37
N PRO A 143 24.27 0.69 8.76
CA PRO A 143 25.09 0.76 9.95
C PRO A 143 26.07 1.91 9.68
N GLU A 144 25.95 2.96 10.48
CA GLU A 144 26.81 4.12 10.52
C GLU A 144 28.23 3.70 10.12
N HIS A 145 28.71 4.28 9.01
CA HIS A 145 30.06 4.04 8.54
C HIS A 145 31.01 4.22 9.72
N GLN A 146 31.70 3.13 10.04
CA GLN A 146 32.67 2.99 11.12
C GLN A 146 33.69 4.12 11.13
N PRO A 147 34.23 4.43 12.32
CA PRO A 147 35.62 4.05 12.53
C PRO A 147 35.80 2.91 13.54
#